data_AF-A0A7S0JH05-F1
#
_entry.id   AF-A0A7S0JH05-F1
#
_cell.length_a   1.000
_cell.length_b   1.000
_cell.length_c   1.000
_cell.angle_alpha   90.00
_cell.angle_beta   90.00
_cell.angle_gamma   90.00
#
_symmetry.space_group_name_H-M   'P 1'
#
loop_
_entity.id
_entity.type
_entity.pdbx_description
1 polymer ?
#
loop_
_entity_poly.entity_id
_entity_poly.type
_entity_poly.pdbx_seq_one_letter_code
_entity_poly.pdbx_strand_id
1 'polypeptide(L)'
;AACIKAVESALPPEQRRILLYGGADVAADGWRSRSTYIVQGADVPLCLREAGYLWHTSSYVIWPAAARTLVQSLPINAPVDVFAARLVHEHRLRALVTIPPLAVQGSEVRHGECGLGDCVP
;
A
#
# COMPACT_ATOMS: atom_id res chain seq x y z
N ALA A 1 3.55 -13.00 -5.23
CA ALA A 1 2.74 -13.10 -6.47
C ALA A 1 1.26 -13.45 -6.22
N ALA A 2 0.92 -14.31 -5.26
CA ALA A 2 -0.46 -14.76 -5.01
C ALA A 2 -1.45 -13.61 -4.74
N CYS A 3 -1.07 -12.58 -3.98
CA CYS A 3 -1.93 -11.41 -3.71
C CYS A 3 -2.32 -10.64 -4.97
N ILE A 4 -1.37 -10.47 -5.88
CA ILE A 4 -1.59 -9.77 -7.15
C ILE A 4 -2.63 -10.56 -7.96
N LYS A 5 -2.43 -11.87 -8.11
CA LYS A 5 -3.38 -12.76 -8.80
C LYS A 5 -4.77 -12.72 -8.16
N ALA A 6 -4.86 -12.69 -6.83
CA ALA A 6 -6.14 -12.60 -6.12
C ALA A 6 -6.90 -11.29 -6.41
N VAL A 7 -6.19 -10.17 -6.52
CA VAL A 7 -6.80 -8.89 -6.91
C VAL A 7 -7.19 -8.91 -8.40
N GLU A 8 -6.33 -9.46 -9.25
CA GLU A 8 -6.55 -9.50 -10.70
C GLU A 8 -7.70 -10.43 -11.11
N SER A 9 -7.92 -11.53 -10.38
CA SER A 9 -9.06 -12.42 -10.60
C SER A 9 -10.37 -11.86 -10.05
N ALA A 10 -10.31 -11.05 -8.98
CA ALA A 10 -11.49 -10.48 -8.35
C ALA A 10 -12.06 -9.25 -9.08
N LEU A 11 -11.22 -8.48 -9.79
CA LEU A 11 -11.62 -7.21 -10.40
C LEU A 11 -11.05 -7.04 -11.82
N PRO A 12 -11.85 -6.53 -12.77
CA PRO A 12 -11.34 -6.20 -14.10
C PRO A 12 -10.40 -4.99 -14.06
N PRO A 13 -9.46 -4.84 -15.03
CA PRO A 13 -8.38 -3.85 -15.00
C PRO A 13 -8.82 -2.40 -14.73
N GLU A 14 -9.94 -1.98 -15.31
CA GLU A 14 -10.49 -0.63 -15.18
C GLU A 14 -11.04 -0.32 -13.78
N GLN A 15 -11.40 -1.35 -13.01
CA GLN A 15 -11.92 -1.20 -11.65
C GLN A 15 -10.83 -1.32 -10.57
N ARG A 16 -9.57 -1.63 -10.95
CA ARG A 16 -8.43 -1.78 -10.04
C ARG A 16 -7.87 -0.43 -9.57
N ARG A 17 -8.72 0.40 -8.97
CA ARG A 17 -8.31 1.62 -8.25
C ARG A 17 -7.76 1.28 -6.86
N ILE A 18 -6.82 0.34 -6.82
CA ILE A 18 -6.31 -0.27 -5.60
C ILE A 18 -4.83 0.06 -5.40
N LEU A 19 -4.47 0.33 -4.15
CA LEU A 19 -3.12 0.24 -3.60
C LEU A 19 -3.05 -1.02 -2.74
N LEU A 20 -2.22 -1.99 -3.14
CA LEU A 20 -1.98 -3.21 -2.37
C LEU A 20 -0.74 -3.03 -1.53
N TYR A 21 -0.89 -2.88 -0.23
CA TYR A 21 0.18 -2.73 0.74
C TYR A 21 0.69 -4.10 1.19
N GLY A 22 1.97 -4.36 0.91
CA GLY A 22 2.71 -5.50 1.45
C GLY A 22 3.24 -5.23 2.86
N GLY A 23 3.33 -3.96 3.26
CA GLY A 23 3.64 -3.54 4.61
C GLY A 23 3.12 -2.13 4.87
N ALA A 24 2.26 -2.01 5.88
CA ALA A 24 1.71 -0.76 6.35
C ALA A 24 1.11 -0.97 7.75
N ASP A 25 1.13 0.08 8.57
CA ASP A 25 0.38 0.12 9.81
C ASP A 25 -1.02 0.69 9.55
N VAL A 26 -2.02 0.11 10.20
CA VAL A 26 -3.42 0.54 10.13
C VAL A 26 -3.85 0.84 11.56
N ALA A 27 -4.43 2.02 11.78
CA ALA A 27 -4.99 2.37 13.08
C ALA A 27 -6.04 1.32 13.51
N ALA A 28 -6.24 1.12 14.81
CA ALA A 28 -7.14 0.07 15.32
C ALA A 28 -8.58 0.19 14.77
N ASP A 29 -9.05 1.43 14.59
CA ASP A 29 -10.34 1.82 13.98
C ASP A 29 -10.23 2.11 12.47
N GLY A 30 -9.02 2.03 11.91
CA GLY A 30 -8.71 2.32 10.51
C GLY A 30 -9.10 1.21 9.54
N TRP A 31 -9.64 0.08 10.00
CA TRP A 31 -10.05 -1.04 9.14
C TRP A 31 -11.48 -0.88 8.62
N ARG A 32 -11.70 -1.16 7.32
CA ARG A 32 -13.05 -1.21 6.77
C ARG A 32 -13.63 -2.63 6.96
N SER A 33 -14.87 -2.71 7.43
CA SER A 33 -15.56 -3.99 7.71
C SER A 33 -15.91 -4.82 6.45
N ARG A 34 -15.75 -4.24 5.25
CA ARG A 34 -16.50 -4.68 4.07
C ARG A 34 -15.81 -5.73 3.21
N SER A 35 -14.51 -5.99 3.36
CA SER A 35 -13.80 -6.91 2.46
C SER A 35 -12.54 -7.51 3.09
N THR A 36 -12.59 -8.81 3.35
CA THR A 36 -11.43 -9.66 3.60
C THR A 36 -11.35 -10.70 2.48
N TYR A 37 -10.23 -10.75 1.77
CA TYR A 37 -9.98 -11.74 0.72
C TYR A 37 -8.97 -12.76 1.23
N ILE A 38 -9.34 -14.04 1.24
CA ILE A 38 -8.41 -15.12 1.56
C ILE A 38 -7.59 -15.41 0.32
N VAL A 39 -6.26 -15.29 0.43
CA VAL A 39 -5.34 -15.54 -0.68
C VAL A 39 -5.01 -17.03 -0.72
N GLN A 40 -5.50 -17.72 -1.76
CA GLN A 40 -5.18 -19.12 -2.00
C GLN A 40 -3.84 -19.25 -2.73
N GLY A 41 -3.10 -20.33 -2.45
CA GLY A 41 -1.82 -20.63 -3.11
C GLY A 41 -0.63 -19.82 -2.61
N ALA A 42 -0.70 -19.28 -1.39
CA ALA A 42 0.46 -18.80 -0.66
C ALA A 42 0.97 -19.91 0.28
N ASP A 43 2.29 -19.96 0.49
CA ASP A 43 2.93 -20.94 1.39
C ASP A 43 2.52 -20.74 2.86
N VAL A 44 2.05 -19.53 3.19
CA VAL A 44 1.51 -19.15 4.50
C VAL A 44 0.08 -18.65 4.36
N PRO A 45 -0.81 -18.89 5.34
CA PRO A 45 -2.14 -18.31 5.35
C PRO A 45 -2.05 -16.80 5.27
N LEU A 46 -2.60 -16.24 4.19
CA LEU A 46 -2.53 -14.82 3.91
C LEU A 46 -3.92 -14.30 3.58
N CYS A 47 -4.27 -13.14 4.14
CA CYS A 47 -5.48 -12.44 3.77
C CYS A 47 -5.20 -10.99 3.38
N LEU A 48 -6.04 -10.44 2.52
CA LEU A 48 -6.06 -9.02 2.18
C LEU A 48 -7.25 -8.40 2.89
N ARG A 49 -7.01 -7.37 3.69
CA ARG A 49 -8.07 -6.65 4.38
C ARG A 49 -8.07 -5.19 3.94
N GLU A 50 -9.27 -4.65 3.72
CA GLU A 50 -9.40 -3.26 3.29
C GLU A 50 -9.18 -2.28 4.44
N ALA A 51 -8.27 -1.32 4.23
CA ALA A 51 -7.99 -0.23 5.15
C ALA A 51 -8.70 1.06 4.71
N GLY A 52 -9.18 1.82 5.68
CA GLY A 52 -9.76 3.14 5.52
C GLY A 52 -8.80 4.28 5.89
N TYR A 53 -7.84 4.00 6.76
CA TYR A 53 -6.78 4.93 7.13
C TYR A 53 -5.47 4.17 7.37
N LEU A 54 -4.41 4.58 6.67
CA LEU A 54 -3.09 3.95 6.68
C LEU A 54 -2.06 4.94 7.21
N TRP A 55 -1.05 4.42 7.89
CA TRP A 55 0.14 5.16 8.29
C TRP A 55 1.37 4.24 8.21
N HIS A 56 2.56 4.80 8.14
CA HIS A 56 3.83 4.04 8.09
C HIS A 56 3.85 2.98 6.98
N THR A 57 3.76 3.42 5.72
CA THR A 57 3.73 2.52 4.56
C THR A 57 5.15 2.18 4.08
N SER A 58 5.49 0.89 4.04
CA SER A 58 6.82 0.43 3.64
C SER A 58 6.88 -0.01 2.17
N SER A 59 5.83 -0.68 1.68
CA SER A 59 5.76 -1.16 0.30
C SER A 59 4.33 -1.29 -0.18
N TYR A 60 4.14 -0.97 -1.46
CA TYR A 60 2.85 -1.13 -2.12
C TYR A 60 3.00 -1.45 -3.61
N VAL A 61 1.98 -2.12 -4.15
CA VAL A 61 1.77 -2.32 -5.58
C VAL A 61 0.60 -1.43 -6.02
N ILE A 62 0.78 -0.76 -7.15
CA ILE A 62 -0.22 0.11 -7.77
C ILE A 62 -0.60 -0.41 -9.15
N TRP A 63 -1.89 -0.42 -9.46
CA TRP A 63 -2.39 -0.75 -10.81
C TRP A 63 -2.58 0.51 -11.67
N PRO A 64 -2.59 0.38 -13.01
CA PRO A 64 -2.73 1.53 -13.92
C PRO A 64 -3.96 2.41 -13.65
N ALA A 65 -5.10 1.84 -13.25
CA ALA A 65 -6.30 2.63 -12.92
C ALA A 65 -6.12 3.48 -11.65
N ALA A 66 -5.46 2.94 -10.63
CA ALA A 66 -5.07 3.70 -9.44
C ALA A 66 -4.03 4.77 -9.77
N ALA A 67 -3.01 4.44 -10.57
CA ALA A 67 -1.97 5.38 -10.97
C ALA A 67 -2.54 6.59 -11.74
N ARG A 68 -3.48 6.36 -12.67
CA ARG A 68 -4.20 7.45 -13.35
C ARG A 68 -4.94 8.35 -12.36
N THR A 69 -5.57 7.77 -11.35
CA THR A 69 -6.28 8.54 -10.31
C THR A 69 -5.32 9.42 -9.51
N LEU A 70 -4.12 8.92 -9.19
CA LEU A 70 -3.08 9.72 -8.53
C LEU A 70 -2.61 10.89 -9.41
N VAL A 71 -2.29 10.62 -10.68
CA VAL A 71 -1.81 11.64 -11.63
C VAL A 71 -2.88 12.71 -11.88
N GLN A 72 -4.15 12.33 -11.97
CA GLN A 72 -5.28 13.27 -12.08
C GLN A 72 -5.52 14.10 -10.81
N SER A 73 -4.91 13.73 -9.69
CA SER A 73 -5.07 14.40 -8.40
C SER A 73 -3.91 15.32 -8.05
N LEU A 74 -2.98 15.53 -8.99
CA LEU A 74 -1.91 16.51 -8.86
C LEU A 74 -2.49 17.94 -8.83
N PRO A 75 -1.82 18.90 -8.15
CA PRO A 75 -0.54 18.77 -7.48
C PRO A 75 -0.63 18.10 -6.09
N ILE A 76 0.46 17.45 -5.68
CA ILE A 76 0.62 16.91 -4.31
C ILE A 76 1.22 18.02 -3.43
N ASN A 77 0.52 18.38 -2.35
CA ASN A 77 0.93 19.42 -1.41
C ASN A 77 1.19 18.90 0.03
N ALA A 78 1.38 17.59 0.17
CA ALA A 78 1.62 16.88 1.44
C ALA A 78 2.54 15.68 1.19
N PRO A 79 3.09 15.02 2.23
CA PRO A 79 3.78 13.75 2.05
C PRO A 79 2.91 12.76 1.26
N VAL A 80 3.55 11.99 0.35
CA VAL A 80 2.83 11.11 -0.60
C VAL A 80 1.92 10.12 0.13
N ASP A 81 2.36 9.59 1.28
CA ASP A 81 1.57 8.63 2.06
C ASP A 81 0.32 9.27 2.67
N VAL A 82 0.43 10.53 3.15
CA VAL A 82 -0.71 11.31 3.66
C VAL A 82 -1.67 11.63 2.52
N PHE A 83 -1.14 11.99 1.36
CA PHE A 83 -1.94 12.24 0.16
C PHE A 83 -2.68 10.98 -0.30
N ALA A 84 -2.03 9.83 -0.33
CA ALA A 84 -2.63 8.55 -0.68
C ALA A 84 -3.68 8.12 0.35
N ALA A 85 -3.39 8.25 1.65
CA ALA A 85 -4.32 7.97 2.73
C ALA A 85 -5.59 8.85 2.63
N ARG A 86 -5.45 10.13 2.28
CA ARG A 86 -6.60 11.01 2.01
C ARG A 86 -7.46 10.47 0.86
N LEU A 87 -6.85 10.08 -0.26
CA LEU A 87 -7.61 9.54 -1.40
C LEU A 87 -8.30 8.20 -1.09
N VAL A 88 -7.72 7.40 -0.19
CA VAL A 88 -8.35 6.17 0.34
C VAL A 88 -9.53 6.51 1.27
N HIS A 89 -9.36 7.54 2.10
CA HIS A 89 -10.43 8.04 2.97
C HIS A 89 -11.61 8.58 2.15
N GLU A 90 -11.35 9.35 1.10
CA GLU A 90 -12.32 9.91 0.15
C GLU A 90 -12.92 8.89 -0.84
N HIS A 91 -12.59 7.60 -0.71
CA HIS A 91 -13.07 6.53 -1.60
C HIS A 91 -12.67 6.67 -3.07
N ARG A 92 -11.68 7.51 -3.38
CA ARG A 92 -11.12 7.66 -4.73
C ARG A 92 -10.16 6.52 -5.07
N LEU A 93 -9.50 5.99 -4.04
CA LEU A 93 -8.68 4.78 -4.07
C LEU A 93 -9.16 3.79 -3.01
N ARG A 94 -8.82 2.52 -3.20
CA ARG A 94 -9.00 1.46 -2.20
C ARG A 94 -7.63 1.00 -1.71
N ALA A 95 -7.49 0.76 -0.42
CA ALA A 95 -6.29 0.20 0.17
C ALA A 95 -6.52 -1.23 0.62
N LEU A 96 -5.77 -2.17 0.08
CA LEU A 96 -5.76 -3.55 0.56
C LEU A 96 -4.44 -3.81 1.26
N VAL A 97 -4.48 -4.32 2.49
CA VAL A 97 -3.28 -4.61 3.29
C VAL A 97 -3.17 -6.11 3.49
N THR A 98 -1.97 -6.64 3.29
CA THR A 98 -1.67 -8.05 3.58
C THR A 98 -1.59 -8.29 5.08
N ILE A 99 -2.23 -9.36 5.55
CA ILE A 99 -2.14 -9.85 6.92
C ILE A 99 -1.77 -11.35 6.86
N PRO A 100 -0.60 -11.75 7.42
CA PRO A 100 0.44 -10.89 8.01
C PRO A 100 1.14 -9.96 6.99
N PRO A 101 1.86 -8.91 7.43
CA PRO A 101 2.65 -8.06 6.54
C PRO A 101 3.76 -8.89 5.86
N LEU A 102 3.90 -8.70 4.54
CA LEU A 102 4.93 -9.35 3.71
C LEU A 102 6.27 -8.61 3.73
N ALA A 103 6.26 -7.31 4.06
CA ALA A 103 7.45 -6.48 4.13
C ALA A 103 7.37 -5.58 5.37
N VAL A 104 8.49 -5.45 6.07
CA VAL A 104 8.64 -4.54 7.20
C VAL A 104 9.73 -3.54 6.85
N GLN A 105 9.52 -2.27 7.17
CA GLN A 105 10.56 -1.28 7.02
C GLN A 105 11.69 -1.60 8.01
N GLY A 106 12.87 -1.93 7.49
CA GLY A 106 14.05 -2.10 8.32
C GLY A 106 14.43 -0.79 9.00
N SER A 107 14.70 -0.83 10.30
CA SER A 107 15.19 0.32 11.07
C SER A 107 16.72 0.48 11.03
N GLU A 108 17.43 -0.46 10.39
CA GLU A 108 18.89 -0.39 10.28
C GLU A 108 19.31 0.60 9.20
N VAL A 109 19.46 1.86 9.60
CA VAL A 109 20.44 2.73 8.94
C VAL A 109 21.80 2.15 9.28
N ARG A 110 22.44 1.47 8.33
CA ARG A 110 23.89 1.23 8.44
C ARG A 110 24.53 2.61 8.52
N HIS A 111 25.05 2.98 9.71
CA HIS A 111 25.86 4.16 9.88
C HIS A 111 27.01 4.09 8.86
N GLY A 112 26.87 4.78 7.73
CA GLY A 112 27.83 4.74 6.62
C GLY A 112 27.23 4.78 5.21
N GLU A 113 25.94 4.46 5.02
CA GLU A 113 25.30 4.52 3.69
C GLU A 113 24.41 5.75 3.54
N CYS A 114 24.92 6.93 3.94
CA CYS A 114 24.37 8.18 3.42
C CYS A 114 25.02 8.39 2.04
N GLY A 115 24.26 8.15 0.97
CA GLY A 115 24.66 8.42 -0.41
C GLY A 115 24.77 9.91 -0.73
N LEU A 116 25.54 10.63 0.06
CA LEU A 116 26.11 11.93 -0.29
C LEU A 116 27.61 11.68 -0.36
N GLY A 117 28.12 11.61 -1.59
CA GLY A 117 29.55 11.65 -1.84
C GLY A 117 30.17 12.83 -1.07
N ASP A 118 31.29 12.53 -0.42
CA ASP A 118 32.32 13.46 0.00
C ASP A 118 31.84 14.73 0.70
N CYS A 119 31.71 14.66 2.03
CA CYS A 119 31.87 15.83 2.88
C CYS A 119 32.75 15.46 4.08
N VAL A 120 34.06 15.63 3.89
CA VAL A 120 35.10 15.66 4.93
C VAL A 120 35.40 17.13 5.23
N PRO A 121 35.54 17.54 6.50
CA PRO A 121 36.50 18.55 6.89
C PRO A 121 37.83 17.91 7.32
#